data_AF-X1B618-F1
#
_entry.id   AF-X1B618-F1
#
_cell.length_a   1.000
_cell.length_b   1.000
_cell.length_c   1.000
_cell.angle_alpha   90.00
_cell.angle_beta   90.00
_cell.angle_gamma   90.00
#
_symmetry.space_group_name_H-M   'P 1'
#
loop_
_entity.id
_entity.type
_entity.pdbx_description
1 polymer ?
#
loop_
_entity_poly.entity_id
_entity_poly.type
_entity_poly.pdbx_seq_one_letter_code
_entity_poly.pdbx_strand_id
1 'polypeptide(L)'
;LLIFTFSTRSFFANIFIQKITEEAEAQANFARRVMEEFILLQQEERISLTIPPDNMVLWISTTISNDVNLYVDGKLISSSRREFFDSGLLPELIDGEIYYKIQFENNPFYMQTQTIGDYSFHTLTIPYSFQESILLISLPFPQEQQEITKTSSELLEFLFFISFIFIAVVLLLARGIGGMIITPIKKLLTGTKEVSLGNLEISIPHKHKDEMKTLINGFNTMVKSLKKHQQEVADLSKKVAWAEMARKVAHEIKNPLTPIQLSAEHLLRIYSDKPDNFED
;
A
#
# COMPACT_ATOMS: atom_id res chain seq x y z
N LEU A 1 1.54 -1.37 -5.50
CA LEU A 1 0.81 -2.59 -5.95
C LEU A 1 1.69 -3.46 -6.82
N LEU A 2 2.18 -2.99 -7.98
CA LEU A 2 3.09 -3.76 -8.86
C LEU A 2 4.38 -4.27 -8.17
N ILE A 3 5.04 -3.41 -7.38
CA ILE A 3 6.23 -3.82 -6.62
C ILE A 3 5.88 -4.89 -5.58
N PHE A 4 4.76 -4.73 -4.89
CA PHE A 4 4.30 -5.68 -3.89
C PHE A 4 3.91 -7.04 -4.50
N THR A 5 3.21 -7.04 -5.65
CA THR A 5 2.88 -8.28 -6.39
C THR A 5 4.13 -8.96 -6.93
N PHE A 6 5.12 -8.20 -7.38
CA PHE A 6 6.38 -8.76 -7.86
C PHE A 6 7.20 -9.36 -6.71
N SER A 7 7.35 -8.65 -5.59
CA SER A 7 8.06 -9.13 -4.40
C SER A 7 7.40 -10.36 -3.79
N THR A 8 6.07 -10.39 -3.70
CA THR A 8 5.34 -11.57 -3.19
C THR A 8 5.49 -12.77 -4.12
N ARG A 9 5.33 -12.58 -5.44
CA ARG A 9 5.58 -13.66 -6.42
C ARG A 9 6.98 -14.23 -6.30
N SER A 10 7.99 -13.37 -6.19
CA SER A 10 9.39 -13.79 -6.03
C SER A 10 9.63 -14.53 -4.72
N PHE A 11 9.10 -14.02 -3.60
CA PHE A 11 9.21 -14.67 -2.30
C PHE A 11 8.61 -16.07 -2.26
N PHE A 12 7.39 -16.24 -2.78
CA PHE A 12 6.73 -17.55 -2.82
C PHE A 12 7.41 -18.52 -3.79
N ALA A 13 7.89 -18.04 -4.94
CA ALA A 13 8.69 -18.87 -5.85
C ALA A 13 9.93 -19.44 -5.15
N ASN A 14 10.62 -18.62 -4.34
CA ASN A 14 11.79 -19.05 -3.59
C ASN A 14 11.44 -20.08 -2.50
N ILE A 15 10.39 -19.85 -1.72
CA ILE A 15 9.92 -20.82 -0.72
C ILE A 15 9.57 -22.16 -1.37
N PHE A 16 8.91 -22.11 -2.52
CA PHE A 16 8.47 -23.31 -3.21
C PHE A 16 9.65 -24.14 -3.76
N ILE A 17 10.63 -23.47 -4.39
CA ILE A 17 11.87 -24.12 -4.85
C ILE A 17 12.60 -24.76 -3.67
N GLN A 18 12.67 -24.07 -2.53
CA GLN A 18 13.31 -24.61 -1.33
C GLN A 18 12.58 -25.86 -0.82
N LYS A 19 11.25 -25.82 -0.70
CA LYS A 19 10.45 -26.98 -0.25
C LYS A 19 10.64 -28.20 -1.15
N ILE A 20 10.60 -28.03 -2.47
CA ILE A 20 10.83 -29.14 -3.41
C ILE A 20 12.23 -29.73 -3.21
N THR A 21 13.25 -28.88 -3.00
CA THR A 21 14.63 -29.35 -2.83
C THR A 21 14.79 -30.16 -1.54
N GLU A 22 14.18 -29.71 -0.44
CA GLU A 22 14.18 -30.44 0.84
C GLU A 22 13.47 -31.80 0.73
N GLU A 23 12.34 -31.85 0.03
CA GLU A 23 11.60 -33.08 -0.20
C GLU A 23 12.36 -34.07 -1.10
N ALA A 24 12.98 -33.57 -2.17
CA ALA A 24 13.84 -34.35 -3.06
C ALA A 24 15.04 -34.95 -2.31
N GLU A 25 15.68 -34.18 -1.41
CA GLU A 25 16.78 -34.67 -0.58
C GLU A 25 16.31 -35.78 0.39
N ALA A 26 15.16 -35.60 1.03
CA ALA A 26 14.58 -36.60 1.92
C ALA A 26 14.28 -37.92 1.17
N GLN A 27 13.67 -37.84 -0.01
CA GLN A 27 13.40 -38.99 -0.87
C GLN A 27 14.70 -39.64 -1.37
N ALA A 28 15.72 -38.86 -1.74
CA ALA A 28 17.01 -39.37 -2.17
C ALA A 28 17.68 -40.21 -1.08
N ASN A 29 17.70 -39.68 0.15
CA ASN A 29 18.27 -40.35 1.31
C ASN A 29 17.48 -41.60 1.70
N PHE A 30 16.16 -41.59 1.53
CA PHE A 30 15.34 -42.77 1.76
C PHE A 30 15.63 -43.87 0.72
N ALA A 31 15.66 -43.53 -0.57
CA ALA A 31 15.96 -44.50 -1.61
C ALA A 31 17.37 -45.10 -1.48
N ARG A 32 18.36 -44.29 -1.11
CA ARG A 32 19.72 -44.78 -0.83
C ARG A 32 19.74 -45.79 0.31
N ARG A 33 19.03 -45.52 1.42
CA ARG A 33 18.93 -46.46 2.55
C ARG A 33 18.25 -47.78 2.15
N VAL A 34 17.17 -47.70 1.38
CA VAL A 34 16.46 -48.88 0.84
C VAL A 34 17.41 -49.72 -0.02
N MET A 35 18.22 -49.09 -0.88
CA MET A 35 19.24 -49.80 -1.67
C MET A 35 20.30 -50.49 -0.81
N GLU A 36 20.82 -49.80 0.21
CA GLU A 36 21.81 -50.35 1.13
C GLU A 36 21.27 -51.58 1.84
N GLU A 37 20.02 -51.53 2.31
CA GLU A 37 19.35 -52.65 2.98
C GLU A 37 19.15 -53.85 2.04
N PHE A 38 18.73 -53.62 0.79
CA PHE A 38 18.59 -54.69 -0.20
C PHE A 38 19.91 -55.43 -0.46
N ILE A 39 20.99 -54.68 -0.65
CA ILE A 39 22.31 -55.25 -0.95
C ILE A 39 22.83 -56.04 0.25
N LEU A 40 22.62 -55.54 1.47
CA LEU A 40 23.01 -56.23 2.69
C LEU A 40 22.32 -57.61 2.81
N LEU A 41 21.00 -57.65 2.56
CA LEU A 41 20.22 -58.90 2.60
C LEU A 41 20.69 -59.92 1.56
N GLN A 42 21.01 -59.47 0.34
CA GLN A 42 21.50 -60.36 -0.73
C GLN A 42 22.90 -60.93 -0.43
N GLN A 43 23.75 -60.18 0.28
CA GLN A 43 25.07 -60.66 0.70
C GLN A 43 24.97 -61.74 1.79
N GLU A 44 24.02 -61.62 2.72
CA GLU A 44 23.75 -62.65 3.74
C GLU A 44 23.30 -63.97 3.12
N GLU A 45 22.52 -63.92 2.02
CA GLU A 45 22.05 -65.08 1.28
C GLU A 45 23.14 -65.76 0.40
N ARG A 46 24.37 -65.22 0.38
CA ARG A 46 25.50 -65.69 -0.45
C ARG A 46 25.18 -65.78 -1.95
N ILE A 47 24.28 -64.94 -2.45
CA ILE A 47 23.96 -64.87 -3.87
C ILE A 47 25.09 -64.08 -4.56
N SER A 48 25.67 -64.62 -5.63
CA SER A 48 26.69 -63.92 -6.42
C SER A 48 26.02 -62.77 -7.16
N LEU A 49 26.21 -61.55 -6.67
CA LEU A 49 25.71 -60.32 -7.30
C LEU A 49 26.53 -60.02 -8.57
N THR A 50 26.13 -60.66 -9.67
CA THR A 50 26.59 -60.28 -11.01
C THR A 50 25.45 -59.54 -11.69
N ILE A 51 25.60 -58.22 -11.83
CA ILE A 51 24.61 -57.29 -12.42
C ILE A 51 23.38 -57.13 -11.49
N PRO A 52 22.77 -55.94 -11.37
CA PRO A 52 21.63 -55.76 -10.49
C PRO A 52 20.56 -56.82 -10.76
N PRO A 53 20.14 -57.59 -9.74
CA PRO A 53 19.12 -58.62 -9.87
C PRO A 53 17.83 -58.06 -10.49
N ASP A 54 17.18 -58.82 -11.38
CA ASP A 54 15.93 -58.39 -12.05
C ASP A 54 14.82 -58.01 -11.04
N ASN A 55 14.84 -58.60 -9.85
CA ASN A 55 13.90 -58.32 -8.77
C ASN A 55 14.23 -57.06 -7.94
N MET A 56 15.44 -56.49 -8.09
CA MET A 56 15.89 -55.32 -7.33
C MET A 56 14.97 -54.12 -7.56
N VAL A 57 14.71 -53.79 -8.83
CA VAL A 57 13.85 -52.64 -9.19
C VAL A 57 12.42 -52.82 -8.67
N LEU A 58 11.89 -54.04 -8.76
CA LEU A 58 10.57 -54.35 -8.23
C LEU A 58 10.51 -54.19 -6.71
N TRP A 59 11.51 -54.73 -5.99
CA TRP A 59 11.57 -54.62 -4.53
C TRP A 59 11.67 -53.16 -4.08
N ILE A 60 12.58 -52.37 -4.67
CA ILE A 60 12.73 -50.94 -4.36
C ILE A 60 11.43 -50.20 -4.64
N SER A 61 10.80 -50.47 -5.78
CA SER A 61 9.54 -49.83 -6.17
C SER A 61 8.43 -50.12 -5.16
N THR A 62 8.31 -51.37 -4.69
CA THR A 62 7.32 -51.73 -3.66
C THR A 62 7.64 -51.12 -2.30
N THR A 63 8.93 -51.04 -1.91
CA THR A 63 9.35 -50.48 -0.63
C THR A 63 9.17 -48.96 -0.58
N ILE A 64 9.47 -48.27 -1.67
CA ILE A 64 9.35 -46.81 -1.78
C ILE A 64 7.92 -46.38 -2.17
N SER A 65 7.09 -47.33 -2.60
CA SER A 65 5.76 -47.06 -3.16
C SER A 65 5.82 -46.04 -4.31
N ASN A 66 6.86 -46.15 -5.13
CA ASN A 66 7.08 -45.29 -6.28
C ASN A 66 7.64 -46.09 -7.46
N ASP A 67 7.43 -45.61 -8.68
CA ASP A 67 8.08 -46.19 -9.85
C ASP A 67 9.59 -45.94 -9.77
N VAL A 68 10.39 -46.90 -10.23
CA VAL A 68 11.85 -46.91 -10.19
C VAL A 68 12.40 -47.33 -11.56
N ASN A 69 13.45 -46.62 -12.01
CA ASN A 69 14.26 -46.96 -13.16
C ASN A 69 15.73 -47.07 -12.74
N LEU A 70 16.44 -48.03 -13.32
CA LEU A 70 17.83 -48.31 -13.00
C LEU A 70 18.69 -48.22 -14.26
N TYR A 71 19.71 -47.38 -14.24
CA TYR A 71 20.66 -47.19 -15.32
C TYR A 71 22.07 -47.56 -14.89
N VAL A 72 22.86 -48.06 -15.83
CA VAL A 72 24.29 -48.32 -15.70
C VAL A 72 24.98 -47.74 -16.92
N ASP A 73 26.06 -46.98 -16.72
CA ASP A 73 26.75 -46.24 -17.79
C ASP A 73 25.80 -45.39 -18.65
N GLY A 74 24.75 -44.86 -18.02
CA GLY A 74 23.73 -44.04 -18.66
C GLY A 74 22.70 -44.82 -19.50
N LYS A 75 22.76 -46.16 -19.56
CA LYS A 75 21.79 -47.01 -20.25
C LYS A 75 20.84 -47.70 -19.27
N LEU A 76 19.55 -47.72 -19.60
CA LEU A 76 18.53 -48.39 -18.81
C LEU A 76 18.77 -49.90 -18.78
N ILE A 77 18.90 -50.45 -17.57
CA ILE A 77 19.04 -51.89 -17.33
C ILE A 77 17.70 -52.48 -16.91
N SER A 78 16.98 -51.83 -16.00
CA SER A 78 15.70 -52.33 -15.48
C SER A 78 14.76 -51.20 -15.08
N SER A 79 13.45 -51.43 -15.18
CA SER A 79 12.41 -50.47 -14.84
C SER A 79 11.19 -51.20 -14.29
N SER A 80 10.57 -50.62 -13.27
CA SER A 80 9.25 -51.02 -12.74
C SER A 80 8.11 -50.77 -13.73
N ARG A 81 8.33 -49.90 -14.73
CA ARG A 81 7.37 -49.49 -15.76
C ARG A 81 7.98 -49.58 -17.15
N ARG A 82 8.44 -50.78 -17.50
CA ARG A 82 9.13 -51.06 -18.78
C ARG A 82 8.31 -50.66 -20.00
N GLU A 83 6.98 -50.72 -19.91
CA GLU A 83 6.05 -50.38 -20.97
C GLU A 83 6.25 -48.97 -21.55
N PHE A 84 6.72 -48.00 -20.76
CA PHE A 84 6.96 -46.64 -21.24
C PHE A 84 8.22 -46.52 -22.11
N PHE A 85 9.20 -47.38 -21.88
CA PHE A 85 10.44 -47.40 -22.66
C PHE A 85 10.26 -48.20 -23.94
N ASP A 86 9.62 -49.36 -23.85
CA ASP A 86 9.38 -50.24 -25.00
C ASP A 86 8.44 -49.60 -26.03
N SER A 87 7.52 -48.74 -25.60
CA SER A 87 6.65 -47.96 -26.47
C SER A 87 7.31 -46.71 -27.07
N GLY A 88 8.53 -46.36 -26.63
CA GLY A 88 9.25 -45.17 -27.06
C GLY A 88 8.74 -43.86 -26.45
N LEU A 89 7.89 -43.91 -25.42
CA LEU A 89 7.45 -42.72 -24.68
C LEU A 89 8.59 -42.14 -23.82
N LEU A 90 9.50 -42.99 -23.36
CA LEU A 90 10.69 -42.60 -22.60
C LEU A 90 11.98 -43.14 -23.23
N PRO A 91 13.07 -42.36 -23.21
CA PRO A 91 14.36 -42.80 -23.74
C PRO A 91 15.03 -43.83 -22.81
N GLU A 92 15.63 -44.88 -23.38
CA GLU A 92 16.45 -45.83 -22.63
C GLU A 92 17.80 -45.25 -22.19
N LEU A 93 18.21 -44.11 -22.76
CA LEU A 93 19.41 -43.39 -22.35
C LEU A 93 19.04 -42.26 -21.40
N ILE A 94 19.79 -42.13 -20.32
CA ILE A 94 19.64 -41.01 -19.41
C ILE A 94 20.10 -39.72 -20.11
N ASP A 95 19.49 -38.60 -19.73
CA ASP A 95 19.90 -37.28 -20.22
C ASP A 95 21.38 -37.00 -19.86
N GLY A 96 22.13 -36.49 -20.84
CA GLY A 96 23.56 -36.27 -20.71
C GLY A 96 23.93 -35.22 -19.65
N GLU A 97 23.06 -34.24 -19.40
CA GLU A 97 23.27 -33.26 -18.33
C GLU A 97 23.22 -33.93 -16.96
N ILE A 98 22.26 -34.83 -16.75
CA ILE A 98 22.14 -35.60 -15.50
C ILE A 98 23.39 -36.45 -15.31
N TYR A 99 23.76 -37.20 -16.35
CA TYR A 99 24.93 -38.07 -16.30
C TYR A 99 26.18 -37.26 -15.96
N TYR A 100 26.38 -36.11 -16.61
CA TYR A 100 27.52 -35.24 -16.38
C TYR A 100 27.56 -34.70 -14.94
N LYS A 101 26.44 -34.14 -14.46
CA LYS A 101 26.35 -33.55 -13.12
C LYS A 101 26.53 -34.57 -12.00
N ILE A 102 26.02 -35.77 -12.18
CA ILE A 102 26.16 -36.82 -11.16
C ILE A 102 27.58 -37.41 -11.18
N GLN A 103 28.11 -37.75 -12.36
CA GLN A 103 29.38 -38.47 -12.48
C GLN A 103 30.62 -37.57 -12.33
N PHE A 104 30.58 -36.35 -12.88
CA PHE A 104 31.76 -35.48 -12.97
C PHE A 104 31.73 -34.29 -12.01
N GLU A 105 30.54 -33.79 -11.66
CA GLU A 105 30.40 -32.73 -10.64
C GLU A 105 30.16 -33.28 -9.23
N ASN A 106 30.03 -34.61 -9.09
CA ASN A 106 29.81 -35.30 -7.81
C ASN A 106 28.56 -34.80 -7.06
N ASN A 107 27.51 -34.44 -7.79
CA ASN A 107 26.24 -34.05 -7.19
C ASN A 107 25.56 -35.27 -6.55
N PRO A 108 25.09 -35.17 -5.29
CA PRO A 108 24.54 -36.31 -4.54
C PRO A 108 23.20 -36.81 -5.09
N PHE A 109 22.51 -35.98 -5.86
CA PHE A 109 21.32 -36.29 -6.64
C PHE A 109 21.12 -35.19 -7.70
N TYR A 110 20.25 -35.45 -8.68
CA TYR A 110 19.80 -34.44 -9.63
C TYR A 110 18.30 -34.57 -9.89
N MET A 111 17.61 -33.43 -9.90
CA MET A 111 16.19 -33.36 -10.18
C MET A 111 15.95 -32.65 -11.51
N GLN A 112 15.14 -33.25 -12.35
CA GLN A 112 14.72 -32.65 -13.62
C GLN A 112 13.21 -32.74 -13.79
N THR A 113 12.68 -31.93 -14.70
CA THR A 113 11.29 -32.05 -15.15
C THR A 113 11.31 -32.75 -16.50
N GLN A 114 10.65 -33.89 -16.60
CA GLN A 114 10.40 -34.60 -17.85
C GLN A 114 8.97 -34.35 -18.33
N THR A 115 8.76 -34.49 -19.63
CA THR A 115 7.47 -34.28 -20.27
C THR A 115 7.17 -35.41 -21.25
N ILE A 116 5.97 -35.99 -21.17
CA ILE A 116 5.42 -36.95 -22.13
C ILE A 116 4.13 -36.33 -22.66
N GLY A 117 4.17 -35.76 -23.87
CA GLY A 117 3.05 -34.97 -24.41
C GLY A 117 2.73 -33.77 -23.49
N ASP A 118 1.48 -33.67 -23.05
CA ASP A 118 1.02 -32.62 -22.14
C ASP A 118 1.23 -32.95 -20.65
N TYR A 119 1.76 -34.14 -20.34
CA TYR A 119 2.01 -34.58 -18.98
C TYR A 119 3.45 -34.27 -18.57
N SER A 120 3.63 -33.51 -17.50
CA SER A 120 4.94 -33.20 -16.93
C SER A 120 5.09 -33.84 -15.56
N PHE A 121 6.25 -34.41 -15.29
CA PHE A 121 6.58 -35.03 -14.01
C PHE A 121 8.04 -34.77 -13.67
N HIS A 122 8.37 -34.86 -12.39
CA HIS A 122 9.75 -34.72 -11.97
C HIS A 122 10.40 -36.09 -11.87
N THR A 123 11.70 -36.15 -12.15
CA THR A 123 12.50 -37.36 -11.91
C THR A 123 13.69 -37.00 -11.05
N LEU A 124 13.84 -37.70 -9.93
CA LEU A 124 15.00 -37.62 -9.05
C LEU A 124 15.97 -38.74 -9.42
N THR A 125 17.20 -38.39 -9.79
CA THR A 125 18.25 -39.36 -10.12
C THR A 125 19.32 -39.36 -9.03
N ILE A 126 19.65 -40.54 -8.54
CA ILE A 126 20.54 -40.75 -7.39
C ILE A 126 21.65 -41.72 -7.82
N PRO A 127 22.94 -41.36 -7.66
CA PRO A 127 24.02 -42.30 -7.82
C PRO A 127 24.11 -43.26 -6.63
N TYR A 128 24.40 -44.52 -6.94
CA TYR A 128 24.74 -45.54 -5.96
C TYR A 128 25.97 -46.32 -6.44
N SER A 129 27.03 -46.34 -5.62
CA SER A 129 28.24 -47.09 -5.93
C SER A 129 28.07 -48.55 -5.57
N PHE A 130 28.19 -49.44 -6.56
CA PHE A 130 28.09 -50.87 -6.37
C PHE A 130 29.27 -51.58 -7.06
N GLN A 131 30.13 -52.21 -6.26
CA GLN A 131 31.39 -52.82 -6.73
C GLN A 131 32.27 -51.77 -7.46
N GLU A 132 32.53 -51.95 -8.76
CA GLU A 132 33.30 -51.04 -9.61
C GLU A 132 32.41 -50.21 -10.55
N SER A 133 31.07 -50.27 -10.39
CA SER A 133 30.11 -49.58 -11.26
C SER A 133 29.23 -48.62 -10.47
N ILE A 134 28.80 -47.55 -11.13
CA ILE A 134 27.84 -46.59 -10.56
C ILE A 134 26.47 -46.87 -11.15
N LEU A 135 25.55 -47.27 -10.29
CA LEU A 135 24.13 -47.40 -10.58
C LEU A 135 23.49 -46.02 -10.48
N LEU A 136 22.67 -45.64 -11.47
CA LEU A 136 21.84 -44.44 -11.40
C LEU A 136 20.40 -44.87 -11.21
N ILE A 137 19.84 -44.49 -10.06
CA ILE A 137 18.46 -44.83 -9.69
C ILE A 137 17.62 -43.59 -9.97
N SER A 138 16.67 -43.71 -10.90
CA SER A 138 15.76 -42.64 -11.25
C SER A 138 14.37 -42.95 -10.70
N LEU A 139 13.84 -42.00 -9.95
CA LEU A 139 12.54 -42.05 -9.28
C LEU A 139 11.66 -40.98 -9.91
N PRO A 140 10.79 -41.32 -10.88
CA PRO A 140 9.74 -40.41 -11.33
C PRO A 140 8.75 -40.16 -10.20
N PHE A 141 8.26 -38.93 -10.06
CA PHE A 141 7.15 -38.59 -9.18
C PHE A 141 6.20 -37.64 -9.90
N PRO A 142 4.88 -37.88 -9.81
CA PRO A 142 3.89 -37.03 -10.46
C PRO A 142 4.04 -35.60 -9.96
N GLN A 143 4.03 -34.65 -10.88
CA GLN A 143 4.07 -33.25 -10.49
C GLN A 143 2.69 -32.89 -9.91
N GLU A 144 2.61 -32.60 -8.61
CA GLU A 144 1.40 -32.08 -7.93
C GLU A 144 1.07 -30.65 -8.41
N GLN A 145 0.92 -30.43 -9.72
CA GLN A 145 0.63 -29.12 -10.32
C GLN A 145 -0.70 -28.52 -9.85
N GLN A 146 -1.63 -29.36 -9.37
CA GLN A 146 -2.97 -28.94 -8.97
C GLN A 146 -3.00 -28.15 -7.65
N GLU A 147 -2.01 -28.30 -6.77
CA GLU A 147 -1.93 -27.48 -5.55
C GLU A 147 -1.20 -26.15 -5.80
N ILE A 148 -0.22 -26.13 -6.71
CA ILE A 148 0.69 -24.99 -6.90
C ILE A 148 0.00 -23.85 -7.68
N THR A 149 -0.69 -24.18 -8.76
CA THR A 149 -1.37 -23.19 -9.61
C THR A 149 -2.63 -22.63 -8.94
N LYS A 150 -3.37 -23.49 -8.23
CA LYS A 150 -4.58 -23.10 -7.50
C LYS A 150 -4.25 -22.18 -6.32
N THR A 151 -3.28 -22.56 -5.48
CA THR A 151 -2.82 -21.72 -4.35
C THR A 151 -2.26 -20.38 -4.83
N SER A 152 -1.54 -20.36 -5.96
CA SER A 152 -1.02 -19.10 -6.53
C SER A 152 -2.14 -18.17 -7.01
N SER A 153 -3.18 -18.70 -7.65
CA SER A 153 -4.34 -17.91 -8.10
C SER A 153 -5.18 -17.37 -6.95
N GLU A 154 -5.45 -18.19 -5.92
CA GLU A 154 -6.21 -17.79 -4.73
C GLU A 154 -5.49 -16.66 -3.97
N LEU A 155 -4.16 -16.72 -3.89
CA LEU A 155 -3.35 -15.66 -3.28
C LEU A 155 -3.42 -14.35 -4.08
N LEU A 156 -3.34 -14.40 -5.41
CA LEU A 156 -3.45 -13.19 -6.24
C LEU A 156 -4.85 -12.57 -6.12
N GLU A 157 -5.91 -13.37 -6.15
CA GLU A 157 -7.28 -12.90 -5.94
C GLU A 157 -7.45 -12.25 -4.57
N PHE A 158 -6.90 -12.88 -3.51
CA PHE A 158 -6.89 -12.32 -2.17
C PHE A 158 -6.13 -10.99 -2.09
N LEU A 159 -4.98 -10.87 -2.76
CA LEU A 159 -4.22 -9.62 -2.81
C LEU A 159 -4.93 -8.51 -3.59
N PHE A 160 -5.59 -8.84 -4.71
CA PHE A 160 -6.42 -7.89 -5.45
C PHE A 160 -7.60 -7.43 -4.61
N PHE A 161 -8.24 -8.35 -3.89
CA PHE A 161 -9.35 -8.06 -2.99
C PHE A 161 -8.94 -7.11 -1.86
N ILE A 162 -7.84 -7.40 -1.15
CA ILE A 162 -7.32 -6.49 -0.11
C ILE A 162 -6.92 -5.14 -0.70
N SER A 163 -6.30 -5.12 -1.89
CA SER A 163 -5.91 -3.88 -2.54
C SER A 163 -7.12 -3.02 -2.91
N PHE A 164 -8.19 -3.64 -3.39
CA PHE A 164 -9.43 -2.95 -3.70
C PHE A 164 -10.07 -2.35 -2.44
N ILE A 165 -10.13 -3.12 -1.35
CA ILE A 165 -10.59 -2.63 -0.05
C ILE A 165 -9.73 -1.46 0.43
N PHE A 166 -8.41 -1.59 0.35
CA PHE A 166 -7.49 -0.54 0.77
C PHE A 166 -7.72 0.76 0.00
N ILE A 167 -7.85 0.69 -1.33
CA ILE A 167 -8.17 1.85 -2.18
C ILE A 167 -9.52 2.45 -1.79
N ALA A 168 -10.55 1.62 -1.56
CA ALA A 168 -11.87 2.08 -1.15
C ALA A 168 -11.81 2.81 0.21
N VAL A 169 -11.08 2.28 1.18
CA VAL A 169 -10.87 2.91 2.49
C VAL A 169 -10.16 4.25 2.34
N VAL A 170 -9.09 4.32 1.54
CA VAL A 170 -8.37 5.58 1.29
C VAL A 170 -9.29 6.63 0.66
N LEU A 171 -10.12 6.25 -0.31
CA LEU A 171 -11.08 7.16 -0.96
C LEU A 171 -12.17 7.64 0.03
N LEU A 172 -12.67 6.74 0.88
CA LEU A 172 -13.64 7.08 1.92
C LEU A 172 -13.04 8.08 2.93
N LEU A 173 -11.82 7.83 3.41
CA LEU A 173 -11.11 8.72 4.33
C LEU A 173 -10.82 10.08 3.68
N ALA A 174 -10.33 10.10 2.44
CA ALA A 174 -10.07 11.33 1.70
C ALA A 174 -11.34 12.19 1.56
N ARG A 175 -12.47 11.55 1.23
CA ARG A 175 -13.78 12.23 1.16
C ARG A 175 -14.22 12.75 2.54
N GLY A 176 -13.98 11.99 3.61
CA GLY A 176 -14.26 12.38 4.99
C GLY A 176 -13.48 13.63 5.43
N ILE A 177 -12.15 13.62 5.26
CA ILE A 177 -11.26 14.74 5.58
C ILE A 177 -11.64 15.99 4.77
N GLY A 178 -12.03 15.81 3.50
CA GLY A 178 -12.51 16.89 2.64
C GLY A 178 -13.66 17.69 3.25
N GLY A 179 -14.66 16.99 3.79
CA GLY A 179 -15.82 17.61 4.43
C GLY A 179 -15.54 18.14 5.84
N MET A 180 -14.75 17.41 6.62
CA MET A 180 -14.53 17.70 8.04
C MET A 180 -13.49 18.80 8.30
N ILE A 181 -12.44 18.88 7.48
CA ILE A 181 -11.30 19.77 7.72
C ILE A 181 -11.10 20.76 6.57
N ILE A 182 -10.94 20.26 5.34
CA ILE A 182 -10.54 21.08 4.19
C ILE A 182 -11.60 22.15 3.87
N THR A 183 -12.87 21.77 3.84
CA THR A 183 -13.96 22.70 3.49
C THR A 183 -14.12 23.82 4.52
N PRO A 184 -14.20 23.56 5.84
CA PRO A 184 -14.18 24.60 6.87
C PRO A 184 -12.98 25.55 6.79
N ILE A 185 -11.76 25.02 6.59
CA ILE A 185 -10.55 25.84 6.46
C ILE A 185 -10.65 26.77 5.24
N LYS A 186 -11.10 26.26 4.09
CA LYS A 186 -11.28 27.07 2.88
C LYS A 186 -12.32 28.18 3.08
N LYS A 187 -13.41 27.89 3.81
CA LYS A 187 -14.42 28.89 4.19
C LYS A 187 -13.82 29.97 5.09
N LEU A 188 -13.05 29.60 6.10
CA LEU A 188 -12.35 30.56 6.97
C LEU A 188 -11.36 31.42 6.20
N LEU A 189 -10.55 30.83 5.31
CA LEU A 189 -9.63 31.59 4.46
C LEU A 189 -10.38 32.63 3.60
N THR A 190 -11.49 32.22 2.99
CA THR A 190 -12.33 33.12 2.19
C THR A 190 -12.98 34.19 3.07
N GLY A 191 -13.49 33.82 4.24
CA GLY A 191 -14.11 34.76 5.19
C GLY A 191 -13.13 35.81 5.72
N THR A 192 -11.91 35.41 6.07
CA THR A 192 -10.86 36.35 6.48
C THR A 192 -10.50 37.31 5.36
N LYS A 193 -10.46 36.84 4.10
CA LYS A 193 -10.24 37.73 2.95
C LYS A 193 -11.36 38.75 2.80
N GLU A 194 -12.62 38.34 2.91
CA GLU A 194 -13.77 39.27 2.87
C GLU A 194 -13.71 40.33 3.98
N VAL A 195 -13.39 39.91 5.21
CA VAL A 195 -13.20 40.82 6.34
C VAL A 195 -12.07 41.82 6.07
N SER A 196 -10.97 41.37 5.47
CA SER A 196 -9.85 42.25 5.10
C SER A 196 -10.22 43.30 4.03
N LEU A 197 -11.23 43.02 3.21
CA LEU A 197 -11.78 43.94 2.23
C LEU A 197 -12.86 44.87 2.81
N GLY A 198 -13.12 44.78 4.12
CA GLY A 198 -14.09 45.63 4.84
C GLY A 198 -15.49 45.03 4.96
N ASN A 199 -15.73 43.81 4.47
CA ASN A 199 -17.03 43.16 4.58
C ASN A 199 -17.21 42.51 5.97
N LEU A 200 -17.86 43.23 6.90
CA LEU A 200 -18.11 42.77 8.27
C LEU A 200 -19.49 42.16 8.50
N GLU A 201 -20.25 41.90 7.42
CA GLU A 201 -21.54 41.21 7.49
C GLU A 201 -21.41 39.70 7.33
N ILE A 202 -20.20 39.19 7.06
CA ILE A 202 -19.98 37.77 6.81
C ILE A 202 -20.09 36.95 8.11
N SER A 203 -20.72 35.79 7.99
CA SER A 203 -20.81 34.79 9.05
C SER A 203 -20.70 33.40 8.45
N ILE A 204 -19.86 32.56 9.04
CA ILE A 204 -19.64 31.19 8.57
C ILE A 204 -20.46 30.25 9.43
N PRO A 205 -21.50 29.59 8.90
CA PRO A 205 -22.25 28.58 9.64
C PRO A 205 -21.51 27.24 9.64
N HIS A 206 -21.48 26.58 10.79
CA HIS A 206 -20.96 25.22 10.94
C HIS A 206 -21.89 24.36 11.79
N LYS A 207 -22.31 23.23 11.24
CA LYS A 207 -23.32 22.35 11.85
C LYS A 207 -22.73 21.34 12.83
N HIS A 208 -21.53 20.82 12.52
CA HIS A 208 -20.90 19.76 13.30
C HIS A 208 -20.38 20.32 14.63
N LYS A 209 -20.45 19.52 15.69
CA LYS A 209 -19.93 19.86 17.03
C LYS A 209 -18.51 19.28 17.17
N ASP A 210 -17.55 19.94 16.54
CA ASP A 210 -16.13 19.59 16.51
C ASP A 210 -15.26 20.80 16.90
N GLU A 211 -13.93 20.62 16.94
CA GLU A 211 -12.96 21.70 17.19
C GLU A 211 -13.08 22.83 16.16
N MET A 212 -13.50 22.51 14.93
CA MET A 212 -13.76 23.50 13.88
C MET A 212 -14.91 24.43 14.26
N LYS A 213 -15.95 23.96 14.96
CA LYS A 213 -17.02 24.81 15.49
C LYS A 213 -16.47 25.88 16.42
N THR A 214 -15.56 25.50 17.32
CA THR A 214 -14.93 26.43 18.27
C THR A 214 -14.16 27.51 17.52
N LEU A 215 -13.38 27.12 16.50
CA LEU A 215 -12.62 28.07 15.67
C LEU A 215 -13.54 29.02 14.88
N ILE A 216 -14.59 28.48 14.26
CA ILE A 216 -15.57 29.26 13.48
C ILE A 216 -16.37 30.22 14.36
N ASN A 217 -16.75 29.79 15.57
CA ASN A 217 -17.42 30.66 16.53
C ASN A 217 -16.50 31.81 16.99
N GLY A 218 -15.22 31.52 17.23
CA GLY A 218 -14.21 32.53 17.53
C GLY A 218 -14.09 33.56 16.40
N PHE A 219 -13.99 33.09 15.15
CA PHE A 219 -13.97 33.93 13.96
C PHE A 219 -15.22 34.83 13.86
N ASN A 220 -16.42 34.26 13.94
CA ASN A 220 -17.68 35.03 13.85
C ASN A 220 -17.80 36.07 14.98
N THR A 221 -17.32 35.74 16.18
CA THR A 221 -17.31 36.66 17.34
C THR A 221 -16.36 37.84 17.08
N MET A 222 -15.17 37.58 16.54
CA MET A 222 -14.22 38.63 16.16
C MET A 222 -14.82 39.56 15.10
N VAL A 223 -15.46 39.04 14.05
CA VAL A 223 -16.11 39.86 13.00
C VAL A 223 -17.20 40.76 13.59
N LYS A 224 -18.04 40.20 14.48
CA LYS A 224 -19.08 40.96 15.18
C LYS A 224 -18.49 42.07 16.05
N SER A 225 -17.40 41.80 16.76
CA SER A 225 -16.70 42.80 17.57
C SER A 225 -16.09 43.91 16.72
N LEU A 226 -15.45 43.58 15.59
CA LEU A 226 -14.93 44.56 14.63
C LEU A 226 -16.04 45.48 14.11
N LYS A 227 -17.17 44.90 13.70
CA LYS A 227 -18.34 45.66 13.22
C LYS A 227 -18.82 46.66 14.27
N LYS A 228 -18.94 46.20 15.52
CA LYS A 228 -19.35 47.03 16.65
C LYS A 228 -18.37 48.20 16.88
N HIS A 229 -17.07 47.92 16.90
CA HIS A 229 -16.05 48.96 17.10
C HIS A 229 -16.06 49.98 15.96
N GLN A 230 -16.24 49.54 14.71
CA GLN A 230 -16.34 50.46 13.56
C GLN A 230 -17.56 51.38 13.68
N GLN A 231 -18.71 50.87 14.11
CA GLN A 231 -19.92 51.66 14.34
C GLN A 231 -19.73 52.67 15.47
N GLU A 232 -19.12 52.26 16.59
CA GLU A 232 -18.82 53.16 17.71
C GLU A 232 -17.87 54.29 17.29
N VAL A 233 -16.82 53.98 16.53
CA VAL A 233 -15.90 54.99 15.99
C VAL A 233 -16.61 55.94 15.02
N ALA A 234 -17.49 55.42 14.16
CA ALA A 234 -18.28 56.24 13.23
C ALA A 234 -19.23 57.19 13.98
N ASP A 235 -19.92 56.71 15.01
CA ASP A 235 -20.82 57.53 15.82
C ASP A 235 -20.06 58.61 16.61
N LEU A 236 -18.90 58.27 17.17
CA LEU A 236 -18.04 59.22 17.87
C LEU A 236 -17.52 60.31 16.92
N SER A 237 -17.00 59.93 15.76
CA SER A 237 -16.53 60.90 14.75
C SER A 237 -17.65 61.82 14.29
N LYS A 238 -18.87 61.30 14.09
CA LYS A 238 -20.05 62.11 13.76
C LYS A 238 -20.38 63.12 14.87
N LYS A 239 -20.34 62.70 16.13
CA LYS A 239 -20.56 63.60 17.29
C LYS A 239 -19.50 64.69 17.37
N VAL A 240 -18.23 64.35 17.14
CA VAL A 240 -17.11 65.31 17.11
C VAL A 240 -17.31 66.33 15.99
N ALA A 241 -17.62 65.87 14.77
CA ALA A 241 -17.87 66.76 13.63
C ALA A 241 -19.08 67.69 13.88
N TRP A 242 -20.14 67.17 14.50
CA TRP A 242 -21.32 67.98 14.87
C TRP A 242 -20.97 69.05 15.92
N ALA A 243 -20.18 68.70 16.94
CA ALA A 243 -19.73 69.65 17.96
C ALA A 243 -18.85 70.77 17.36
N GLU A 244 -17.98 70.42 16.41
CA GLU A 244 -17.15 71.39 15.70
C GLU A 244 -17.98 72.31 14.80
N MET A 245 -18.93 71.76 14.05
CA MET A 245 -19.87 72.53 13.24
C MET A 245 -20.68 73.49 14.10
N ALA A 246 -21.23 73.03 15.24
CA ALA A 246 -21.98 73.88 16.16
C ALA A 246 -21.12 75.03 16.71
N ARG A 247 -19.86 74.76 17.07
CA ARG A 247 -18.91 75.79 17.53
C ARG A 247 -18.66 76.83 16.43
N LYS A 248 -18.49 76.38 15.18
CA LYS A 248 -18.27 77.27 14.04
C LYS A 248 -19.50 78.14 13.75
N VAL A 249 -20.70 77.55 13.74
CA VAL A 249 -21.97 78.28 13.59
C VAL A 249 -22.14 79.31 14.70
N ALA A 250 -21.88 78.95 15.96
CA ALA A 250 -21.96 79.89 17.07
C ALA A 250 -20.99 81.08 16.90
N HIS A 251 -19.76 80.81 16.43
CA HIS A 251 -18.79 81.85 16.13
C HIS A 251 -19.26 82.75 14.96
N GLU A 252 -19.82 82.17 13.91
CA GLU A 252 -20.33 82.91 12.75
C GLU A 252 -21.60 83.72 13.07
N ILE A 253 -22.44 83.28 14.03
CA ILE A 253 -23.59 84.05 14.53
C ILE A 253 -23.15 85.22 15.41
N LYS A 254 -22.12 85.02 16.24
CA LYS A 254 -21.60 86.09 17.13
C LYS A 254 -21.02 87.26 16.31
N ASN A 255 -20.40 86.97 15.17
CA ASN A 255 -19.75 87.97 14.32
C ASN A 255 -20.68 89.11 13.83
N PRO A 256 -21.88 88.85 13.28
CA PRO A 256 -22.84 89.91 12.91
C PRO A 256 -23.64 90.44 14.10
N LEU A 257 -23.89 89.64 15.14
CA LEU A 257 -24.71 90.07 16.29
C LEU A 257 -23.98 91.10 17.16
N THR A 258 -22.67 90.96 17.33
CA THR A 258 -21.89 91.85 18.22
C THR A 258 -21.88 93.31 17.73
N PRO A 259 -21.63 93.61 16.43
CA PRO A 259 -21.76 94.96 15.90
C PRO A 259 -23.20 95.47 15.92
N ILE A 260 -24.21 94.62 15.68
CA ILE A 260 -25.63 95.03 15.74
C ILE A 260 -25.99 95.47 17.16
N GLN A 261 -25.58 94.70 18.16
CA GLN A 261 -25.81 95.02 19.57
C GLN A 261 -25.09 96.31 19.96
N LEU A 262 -23.81 96.47 19.62
CA LEU A 262 -23.06 97.71 19.86
C LEU A 262 -23.70 98.92 19.16
N SER A 263 -24.17 98.74 17.92
CA SER A 263 -24.86 99.79 17.17
C SER A 263 -26.17 100.19 17.84
N ALA A 264 -26.93 99.22 18.35
CA ALA A 264 -28.15 99.45 19.11
C ALA A 264 -27.89 100.15 20.46
N GLU A 265 -26.87 99.73 21.20
CA GLU A 265 -26.43 100.38 22.44
C GLU A 265 -25.95 101.82 22.19
N HIS A 266 -25.23 102.07 21.09
CA HIS A 266 -24.80 103.40 20.69
C HIS A 266 -25.98 104.32 20.34
N LEU A 267 -26.98 103.82 19.61
CA LEU A 267 -28.22 104.55 19.33
C LEU A 267 -28.99 104.89 20.62
N LEU A 268 -29.11 103.93 21.54
CA LEU A 268 -29.74 104.15 22.85
C LEU A 268 -29.01 105.21 23.67
N ARG A 269 -27.67 105.23 23.61
CA ARG A 269 -26.83 106.22 24.29
C ARG A 269 -27.01 107.62 23.69
N ILE A 270 -27.01 107.77 22.37
CA ILE A 270 -27.28 109.05 21.69
C ILE A 270 -28.69 109.57 22.05
N TYR A 271 -29.67 108.67 22.19
CA TYR A 271 -31.03 109.04 22.60
C TYR A 271 -31.10 109.52 24.07
N SER A 272 -30.32 108.90 24.97
CA SER A 272 -30.31 109.25 26.39
C SER A 272 -29.42 110.46 26.74
N ASP A 273 -28.44 110.80 25.92
CA ASP A 273 -27.56 111.98 26.07
C ASP A 273 -28.11 113.28 25.43
N LYS A 274 -29.36 113.31 24.95
CA LYS A 274 -30.01 114.58 24.56
C LYS A 274 -30.48 115.36 25.81
N PRO A 275 -29.93 116.56 26.11
CA PRO A 275 -30.50 117.45 27.11
C PRO A 275 -31.77 118.13 26.57
N ASP A 276 -32.67 118.50 27.47
CA ASP A 276 -33.83 119.36 27.25
C ASP A 276 -33.55 120.49 26.25
N ASN A 277 -34.14 120.40 25.05
CA ASN A 277 -34.75 121.50 24.31
C ASN A 277 -35.02 121.05 22.89
N PHE A 278 -36.30 120.89 22.56
CA PHE A 278 -36.84 121.33 21.28
C PHE A 278 -38.31 121.72 21.52
N GLU A 279 -38.50 122.97 21.94
CA GLU A 279 -39.71 123.75 21.64
C GLU A 279 -39.74 124.04 20.13
N ASP A 280 -40.81 123.61 19.47
CA ASP A 280 -41.72 124.39 18.60
C ASP A 280 -42.65 123.44 17.83
#